data_AF-A0A349TLH2-F1
#
_entry.id   AF-A0A349TLH2-F1
#
_cell.length_a   1.000
_cell.length_b   1.000
_cell.length_c   1.000
_cell.angle_alpha   90.00
_cell.angle_beta   90.00
_cell.angle_gamma   90.00
#
_symmetry.space_group_name_H-M   'P 1'
#
loop_
_entity.id
_entity.type
_entity.pdbx_description
1 polymer ?
#
loop_
_entity_poly.entity_id
_entity_poly.type
_entity_poly.pdbx_seq_one_letter_code
_entity_poly.pdbx_strand_id
1 'polypeptide(L)'
;DQRIRKQRSKLLDRFNNLKRSLDTRFKTLPDKKSQQLMDRINAGIGHLVDVEDKLLQCKDEAAFEKARSEFDVEAWQQLELTGKETYDSLLQTRASLIQSCQNAANYAAQSQQAETALRGLCIALEIRAGVDTPESDQAQRMALQLSQLQTGFGQSKPSQQENNRLAQDSRLRSLCIGPLAHEKSEQLRERLQLSLQRLLRH
;
A
#
# COMPACT_ATOMS: atom_id res chain seq x y z
N ASP A 1 25.19 38.59 -37.00
CA ASP A 1 26.04 37.51 -36.48
C ASP A 1 25.23 36.21 -36.27
N GLN A 2 25.48 35.18 -37.08
CA GLN A 2 24.76 33.90 -37.03
C GLN A 2 25.09 33.07 -35.76
N ARG A 3 26.27 33.27 -35.16
CA ARG A 3 26.69 32.52 -33.96
C ARG A 3 25.82 32.88 -32.75
N ILE A 4 25.53 34.16 -32.59
CA ILE A 4 24.66 34.69 -31.51
C ILE A 4 23.23 34.15 -31.64
N ARG A 5 22.68 34.06 -32.86
CA ARG A 5 21.35 33.48 -33.11
C ARG A 5 21.29 31.99 -32.75
N LYS A 6 22.31 31.20 -33.11
CA LYS A 6 22.40 29.77 -32.75
C LYS A 6 22.54 29.56 -31.24
N GLN A 7 23.32 30.39 -30.55
CA GLN A 7 23.44 30.35 -29.08
C GLN A 7 22.11 30.68 -28.41
N ARG A 8 21.40 31.72 -28.86
CA ARG A 8 20.08 32.09 -28.35
C ARG A 8 19.05 30.97 -28.52
N SER A 9 19.03 30.30 -29.68
CA SER A 9 18.16 29.14 -29.91
C SER A 9 18.45 28.01 -28.93
N LYS A 10 19.72 27.63 -28.75
CA LYS A 10 20.10 26.58 -27.79
C LYS A 10 19.71 26.91 -26.35
N LEU A 11 19.82 28.18 -25.95
CA LEU A 11 19.39 28.66 -24.64
C LEU A 11 17.87 28.57 -24.47
N LEU A 12 17.10 28.96 -25.48
CA LEU A 12 15.63 28.84 -25.49
C LEU A 12 15.18 27.38 -25.43
N ASP A 13 15.82 26.48 -26.17
CA ASP A 13 15.51 25.05 -26.14
C ASP A 13 15.80 24.44 -24.75
N ARG A 14 16.92 24.81 -24.13
CA ARG A 14 17.25 24.41 -22.75
C ARG A 14 16.22 24.94 -21.76
N PHE A 15 15.85 26.22 -21.87
CA PHE A 15 14.84 26.84 -21.01
C PHE A 15 13.48 26.15 -21.16
N ASN A 16 13.04 25.90 -22.40
CA ASN A 16 11.77 25.23 -22.68
C ASN A 16 11.75 23.77 -22.18
N ASN A 17 12.87 23.05 -22.34
CA ASN A 17 12.99 21.69 -21.80
C ASN A 17 12.97 21.69 -20.27
N LEU A 18 13.67 22.64 -19.63
CA LEU A 18 13.65 22.80 -18.18
C LEU A 18 12.24 23.14 -17.71
N LYS A 19 11.56 24.11 -18.34
CA LYS A 19 10.17 24.49 -18.04
C LYS A 19 9.23 23.31 -18.15
N ARG A 20 9.28 22.55 -19.26
CA ARG A 20 8.46 21.34 -19.42
C ARG A 20 8.75 20.30 -18.35
N SER A 21 10.02 20.05 -18.03
CA SER A 21 10.41 19.12 -16.97
C SER A 21 9.86 19.55 -15.61
N LEU A 22 9.92 20.86 -15.32
CA LEU A 22 9.41 21.44 -14.08
C LEU A 22 7.88 21.38 -14.01
N ASP A 23 7.18 21.74 -15.08
CA ASP A 23 5.72 21.64 -15.19
C ASP A 23 5.24 20.18 -15.06
N THR A 24 5.96 19.22 -15.66
CA THR A 24 5.68 17.79 -15.49
C THR A 24 5.89 17.39 -14.04
N ARG A 25 6.99 17.79 -13.40
CA ARG A 25 7.25 17.50 -11.97
C ARG A 25 6.18 18.08 -11.06
N PHE A 26 5.79 19.33 -11.27
CA PHE A 26 4.72 19.98 -10.50
C PHE A 26 3.38 19.28 -10.68
N LYS A 27 3.06 18.82 -11.89
CA LYS A 27 1.86 18.02 -12.15
C LYS A 27 1.90 16.62 -11.51
N THR A 28 3.10 16.08 -11.27
CA THR A 28 3.30 14.77 -10.62
C THR A 28 3.45 14.86 -9.10
N LEU A 29 3.50 16.06 -8.51
CA LEU A 29 3.50 16.20 -7.05
C LEU A 29 2.15 15.72 -6.50
N PRO A 30 2.12 15.04 -5.35
CA PRO A 30 0.88 14.67 -4.69
C PRO A 30 0.02 15.90 -4.45
N ASP A 31 -1.27 15.84 -4.77
CA ASP A 31 -2.18 16.92 -4.42
C ASP A 31 -2.33 17.01 -2.89
N LYS A 32 -2.70 18.20 -2.38
CA LYS A 32 -2.85 18.43 -0.93
C LYS A 32 -3.75 17.38 -0.26
N LYS A 33 -4.78 16.90 -0.97
CA LYS A 33 -5.70 15.87 -0.49
C LYS A 33 -5.03 14.50 -0.37
N SER A 34 -4.23 14.09 -1.36
CA SER A 34 -3.48 12.81 -1.29
C SER A 34 -2.42 12.85 -0.20
N GLN A 35 -1.78 14.00 0.03
CA GLN A 35 -0.84 14.15 1.14
C GLN A 35 -1.55 14.01 2.49
N GLN A 36 -2.64 14.75 2.70
CA GLN A 36 -3.45 14.64 3.93
C GLN A 36 -3.96 13.22 4.17
N LEU A 37 -4.40 12.53 3.11
CA LEU A 37 -4.80 11.13 3.17
C LEU A 37 -3.65 10.23 3.66
N MET A 38 -2.46 10.39 3.08
CA MET A 38 -1.28 9.62 3.48
C MET A 38 -0.85 9.93 4.92
N ASP A 39 -0.89 11.20 5.33
CA ASP A 39 -0.55 11.62 6.69
C ASP A 39 -1.50 10.98 7.72
N ARG A 40 -2.81 10.95 7.43
CA ARG A 40 -3.82 10.30 8.29
C ARG A 40 -3.62 8.79 8.37
N ILE A 41 -3.33 8.13 7.25
CA ILE A 41 -3.00 6.70 7.23
C ILE A 41 -1.76 6.44 8.09
N ASN A 42 -0.70 7.23 7.92
CA ASN A 42 0.54 7.08 8.67
C ASN A 42 0.35 7.34 10.16
N ALA A 43 -0.48 8.31 10.55
CA ALA A 43 -0.84 8.54 11.95
C ALA A 43 -1.51 7.29 12.54
N GLY A 44 -2.52 6.72 11.86
CA GLY A 44 -3.16 5.48 12.30
C GLY A 44 -2.18 4.31 12.42
N ILE A 45 -1.31 4.13 11.43
CA ILE A 45 -0.28 3.08 11.46
C ILE A 45 0.69 3.28 12.63
N GLY A 46 1.11 4.52 12.90
CA GLY A 46 2.04 4.84 13.98
C GLY A 46 1.51 4.49 15.38
N HIS A 47 0.18 4.55 15.59
CA HIS A 47 -0.44 4.11 16.84
C HIS A 47 -0.55 2.59 16.99
N LEU A 48 -0.42 1.84 15.89
CA LEU A 48 -0.62 0.40 15.87
C LEU A 48 0.71 -0.36 15.89
N VAL A 49 1.63 -0.02 14.99
CA VAL A 49 2.80 -0.86 14.63
C VAL A 49 3.63 -1.30 15.83
N ASP A 50 3.97 -0.37 16.74
CA ASP A 50 4.83 -0.69 17.89
C ASP A 50 4.19 -1.71 18.84
N VAL A 51 2.87 -1.61 19.03
CA VAL A 51 2.11 -2.56 19.86
C VAL A 51 1.94 -3.88 19.12
N GLU A 52 1.62 -3.84 17.82
CA GLU A 52 1.49 -5.04 16.99
C GLU A 52 2.77 -5.87 16.98
N ASP A 53 3.92 -5.23 16.80
CA ASP A 53 5.23 -5.90 16.80
C ASP A 53 5.54 -6.54 18.17
N LYS A 54 5.24 -5.86 19.27
CA LYS A 54 5.38 -6.42 20.63
C LYS A 54 4.48 -7.63 20.83
N LEU A 55 3.21 -7.55 20.40
CA LEU A 55 2.24 -8.64 20.53
C LEU A 55 2.66 -9.88 19.73
N LEU A 56 3.22 -9.70 18.53
CA LEU A 56 3.73 -10.81 17.70
C LEU A 56 4.98 -11.47 18.27
N GLN A 57 5.75 -10.76 19.11
CA GLN A 57 6.97 -11.28 19.75
C GLN A 57 6.70 -11.96 21.11
N CYS A 58 5.52 -11.76 21.69
CA CYS A 58 5.16 -12.35 22.99
C CYS A 58 4.98 -13.87 22.89
N LYS A 59 5.59 -14.60 23.83
CA LYS A 59 5.42 -16.06 23.98
C LYS A 59 4.53 -16.43 25.18
N ASP A 60 4.50 -15.55 26.18
CA ASP A 60 3.80 -15.78 27.44
C ASP A 60 2.56 -14.88 27.54
N GLU A 61 1.49 -15.37 28.17
CA GLU A 61 0.22 -14.65 28.30
C GLU A 61 0.36 -13.36 29.11
N ALA A 62 1.18 -13.36 30.17
CA ALA A 62 1.42 -12.17 30.99
C ALA A 62 2.16 -11.07 30.21
N ALA A 63 3.11 -11.45 29.36
CA ALA A 63 3.81 -10.51 28.48
C ALA A 63 2.88 -9.95 27.41
N PHE A 64 2.00 -10.81 26.86
CA PHE A 64 0.99 -10.42 25.88
C PHE A 64 -0.01 -9.41 26.45
N GLU A 65 -0.56 -9.67 27.64
CA GLU A 65 -1.50 -8.75 28.29
C GLU A 65 -0.85 -7.38 28.55
N LYS A 66 0.39 -7.38 29.05
CA LYS A 66 1.15 -6.14 29.26
C LYS A 66 1.33 -5.37 27.96
N ALA A 67 1.80 -6.02 26.90
CA ALA A 67 1.98 -5.38 25.59
C ALA A 67 0.66 -4.84 25.04
N ARG A 68 -0.45 -5.57 25.22
CA ARG A 68 -1.79 -5.13 24.81
C ARG A 68 -2.24 -3.88 25.56
N SER A 69 -1.98 -3.80 26.87
CA SER A 69 -2.34 -2.64 27.69
C SER A 69 -1.58 -1.35 27.35
N GLU A 70 -0.47 -1.44 26.60
CA GLU A 70 0.26 -0.27 26.10
C GLU A 70 -0.48 0.42 24.93
N PHE A 71 -1.52 -0.21 24.38
CA PHE A 71 -2.34 0.39 23.33
C PHE A 71 -3.18 1.57 23.87
N ASP A 72 -2.85 2.77 23.42
CA ASP A 72 -3.58 3.99 23.77
C ASP A 72 -4.89 4.12 22.96
N VAL A 73 -5.97 3.60 23.56
CA VAL A 73 -7.31 3.63 22.98
C VAL A 73 -7.84 5.06 22.84
N GLU A 74 -7.51 5.95 23.77
CA GLU A 74 -8.00 7.34 23.75
C GLU A 74 -7.34 8.12 22.62
N ALA A 75 -6.02 8.02 22.47
CA ALA A 75 -5.30 8.64 21.36
C ALA A 75 -5.75 8.06 20.01
N TRP A 76 -5.99 6.75 19.92
CA TRP A 76 -6.57 6.12 18.73
C TRP A 76 -7.92 6.73 18.32
N GLN A 77 -8.84 6.89 19.28
CA GLN A 77 -10.18 7.43 19.01
C GLN A 77 -10.18 8.91 18.61
N GLN A 78 -9.12 9.66 18.95
CA GLN A 78 -8.97 11.06 18.58
C GLN A 78 -8.40 11.26 17.17
N LEU A 79 -7.95 10.20 16.50
CA LEU A 79 -7.39 10.31 15.16
C LEU A 79 -8.44 10.73 14.13
N GLU A 80 -8.04 11.61 13.21
CA GLU A 80 -8.88 11.97 12.08
C GLU A 80 -9.02 10.81 11.08
N LEU A 81 -10.25 10.48 10.73
CA LEU A 81 -10.54 9.50 9.69
C LEU A 81 -9.99 9.94 8.33
N THR A 82 -9.55 8.96 7.54
CA THR A 82 -9.03 9.18 6.20
C THR A 82 -10.12 9.65 5.23
N GLY A 83 -11.39 9.41 5.57
CA GLY A 83 -12.55 9.69 4.71
C GLY A 83 -12.72 8.65 3.60
N LYS A 84 -12.05 7.50 3.73
CA LYS A 84 -12.07 6.37 2.81
C LYS A 84 -12.32 5.12 3.61
N GLU A 85 -13.57 4.65 3.56
CA GLU A 85 -14.05 3.48 4.30
C GLU A 85 -13.12 2.26 4.15
N THR A 86 -12.56 2.03 2.97
CA THR A 86 -11.60 0.94 2.74
C THR A 86 -10.37 1.00 3.64
N TYR A 87 -9.77 2.17 3.85
CA TYR A 87 -8.58 2.30 4.69
C TYR A 87 -8.97 2.37 6.16
N ASP A 88 -10.02 3.14 6.47
CA ASP A 88 -10.53 3.31 7.82
C ASP A 88 -10.94 1.95 8.43
N SER A 89 -11.63 1.09 7.66
CA SER A 89 -12.02 -0.27 8.09
C SER A 89 -10.84 -1.21 8.31
N LEU A 90 -9.81 -1.17 7.47
CA LEU A 90 -8.59 -1.98 7.65
C LEU A 90 -7.84 -1.58 8.91
N LEU A 91 -7.66 -0.27 9.11
CA LEU A 91 -7.00 0.29 10.28
C LEU A 91 -7.81 0.03 11.56
N GLN A 92 -9.13 0.18 11.50
CA GLN A 92 -10.02 -0.16 12.62
C GLN A 92 -10.01 -1.65 12.94
N THR A 93 -9.96 -2.52 11.94
CA THR A 93 -9.85 -3.98 12.15
C THR A 93 -8.61 -4.31 12.96
N ARG A 94 -7.46 -3.71 12.61
CA ARG A 94 -6.20 -3.88 13.36
C ARG A 94 -6.32 -3.42 14.82
N ALA A 95 -6.86 -2.22 15.05
CA ALA A 95 -7.09 -1.72 16.41
C ALA A 95 -8.02 -2.65 17.22
N SER A 96 -9.10 -3.12 16.60
CA SER A 96 -10.03 -4.06 17.22
C SER A 96 -9.38 -5.41 17.51
N LEU A 97 -8.45 -5.90 16.67
CA LEU A 97 -7.69 -7.12 16.93
C LEU A 97 -6.78 -6.98 18.14
N ILE A 98 -6.09 -5.83 18.29
CA ILE A 98 -5.28 -5.54 19.49
C ILE A 98 -6.16 -5.61 20.75
N GLN A 99 -7.34 -4.97 20.73
CA GLN A 99 -8.22 -4.90 21.90
C GLN A 99 -8.90 -6.24 22.23
N SER A 100 -9.29 -7.01 21.22
CA SER A 100 -10.13 -8.21 21.40
C SER A 100 -9.35 -9.51 21.52
N CYS A 101 -8.14 -9.61 20.96
CA CYS A 101 -7.34 -10.83 21.10
C CYS A 101 -6.86 -11.00 22.54
N GLN A 102 -7.01 -12.23 23.05
CA GLN A 102 -6.69 -12.58 24.45
C GLN A 102 -5.37 -13.35 24.59
N ASN A 103 -4.83 -13.87 23.49
CA ASN A 103 -3.60 -14.66 23.53
C ASN A 103 -2.78 -14.51 22.24
N ALA A 104 -1.48 -14.82 22.36
CA ALA A 104 -0.51 -14.71 21.28
C ALA A 104 -0.80 -15.65 20.10
N ALA A 105 -1.33 -16.84 20.36
CA ALA A 105 -1.62 -17.82 19.31
C ALA A 105 -2.72 -17.33 18.35
N ASN A 106 -3.81 -16.79 18.89
CA ASN A 106 -4.90 -16.19 18.12
C ASN A 106 -4.40 -14.97 17.34
N TYR A 107 -3.58 -14.12 17.97
CA TYR A 107 -3.02 -12.94 17.32
C TYR A 107 -2.07 -13.31 16.16
N ALA A 108 -1.25 -14.35 16.34
CA ALA A 108 -0.39 -14.89 15.29
C ALA A 108 -1.20 -15.46 14.12
N ALA A 109 -2.33 -16.13 14.38
CA ALA A 109 -3.24 -16.59 13.33
C ALA A 109 -3.84 -15.42 12.53
N GLN A 110 -4.19 -14.31 13.19
CA GLN A 110 -4.64 -13.09 12.51
C GLN A 110 -3.53 -12.48 11.65
N SER A 111 -2.28 -12.55 12.11
CA SER A 111 -1.13 -12.10 11.31
C SER A 111 -0.93 -12.93 10.04
N GLN A 112 -1.10 -14.25 10.12
CA GLN A 112 -1.07 -15.12 8.93
C GLN A 112 -2.20 -14.81 7.95
N GLN A 113 -3.39 -14.45 8.44
CA GLN A 113 -4.50 -14.01 7.60
C GLN A 113 -4.18 -12.67 6.91
N ALA A 114 -3.62 -11.71 7.65
CA ALA A 114 -3.15 -10.45 7.08
C ALA A 114 -2.05 -10.67 6.01
N GLU A 115 -1.15 -11.63 6.23
CA GLU A 115 -0.10 -11.97 5.28
C GLU A 115 -0.70 -12.52 3.99
N THR A 116 -1.66 -13.43 4.12
CA THR A 116 -2.40 -14.00 2.99
C THR A 116 -3.16 -12.92 2.21
N ALA A 117 -3.75 -11.94 2.90
CA ALA A 117 -4.42 -10.81 2.27
C ALA A 117 -3.44 -9.91 1.50
N LEU A 118 -2.28 -9.60 2.08
CA LEU A 118 -1.26 -8.78 1.41
C LEU A 118 -0.62 -9.52 0.22
N ARG A 119 -0.38 -10.84 0.34
CA ARG A 119 0.01 -11.70 -0.79
C ARG A 119 -1.04 -11.67 -1.89
N GLY A 120 -2.33 -11.78 -1.53
CA GLY A 120 -3.44 -11.67 -2.49
C GLY A 120 -3.43 -10.35 -3.26
N LEU A 121 -3.14 -9.25 -2.58
CA LEU A 121 -2.97 -7.93 -3.22
C LEU A 121 -1.78 -7.91 -4.18
N CYS A 122 -0.63 -8.48 -3.80
CA CYS A 122 0.54 -8.61 -4.68
C CYS A 122 0.19 -9.40 -5.94
N ILE A 123 -0.46 -10.55 -5.79
CA ILE A 123 -0.82 -11.44 -6.90
C ILE A 123 -1.82 -10.77 -7.84
N ALA A 124 -2.81 -10.06 -7.31
CA ALA A 124 -3.77 -9.32 -8.11
C ALA A 124 -3.08 -8.27 -9.00
N LEU A 125 -2.08 -7.56 -8.46
CA LEU A 125 -1.26 -6.62 -9.22
C LEU A 125 -0.34 -7.31 -10.23
N GLU A 126 0.25 -8.45 -9.89
CA GLU A 126 1.09 -9.23 -10.79
C GLU A 126 0.31 -9.71 -12.02
N ILE A 127 -0.91 -10.22 -11.82
CA ILE A 127 -1.81 -10.60 -12.91
C ILE A 127 -2.10 -9.37 -13.78
N ARG A 128 -2.43 -8.23 -13.15
CA ARG A 128 -2.76 -6.99 -13.85
C ARG A 128 -1.58 -6.42 -14.64
N ALA A 129 -0.37 -6.51 -14.11
CA ALA A 129 0.85 -6.00 -14.71
C ALA A 129 1.53 -6.99 -15.67
N GLY A 130 1.02 -8.22 -15.79
CA GLY A 130 1.63 -9.28 -16.58
C GLY A 130 3.00 -9.73 -16.06
N VAL A 131 3.17 -9.71 -14.73
CA VAL A 131 4.39 -10.14 -14.02
C VAL A 131 4.19 -11.56 -13.48
N ASP A 132 5.27 -12.31 -13.42
CA ASP A 132 5.29 -13.66 -12.84
C ASP A 132 5.08 -13.61 -11.32
N THR A 133 4.29 -14.56 -10.82
CA THR A 133 4.07 -14.77 -9.38
C THR A 133 5.07 -15.83 -8.89
N PRO A 134 5.63 -15.71 -7.68
CA PRO A 134 6.47 -16.75 -7.08
C PRO A 134 5.77 -18.12 -7.01
N GLU A 135 6.54 -19.21 -7.08
CA GLU A 135 6.01 -20.58 -7.12
C GLU A 135 5.09 -20.89 -5.94
N SER A 136 5.42 -20.41 -4.73
CA SER A 136 4.62 -20.61 -3.52
C SER A 136 3.18 -20.08 -3.63
N ASP A 137 2.94 -19.13 -4.53
CA ASP A 137 1.69 -18.38 -4.64
C ASP A 137 0.94 -18.67 -5.95
N GLN A 138 1.43 -19.61 -6.78
CA GLN A 138 0.84 -19.95 -8.08
C GLN A 138 -0.60 -20.51 -7.95
N ALA A 139 -0.87 -21.30 -6.91
CA ALA A 139 -2.21 -21.81 -6.65
C ALA A 139 -3.21 -20.65 -6.40
N GLN A 140 -2.82 -19.65 -5.60
CA GLN A 140 -3.65 -18.48 -5.33
C GLN A 140 -3.80 -17.58 -6.57
N ARG A 141 -2.75 -17.46 -7.40
CA ARG A 141 -2.83 -16.79 -8.70
C ARG A 141 -3.89 -17.42 -9.60
N MET A 142 -3.85 -18.75 -9.75
CA MET A 142 -4.82 -19.48 -10.58
C MET A 142 -6.24 -19.27 -10.06
N ALA A 143 -6.47 -19.37 -8.74
CA ALA A 143 -7.78 -19.11 -8.14
C ALA A 143 -8.31 -17.70 -8.45
N LEU A 144 -7.44 -16.68 -8.35
CA LEU A 144 -7.80 -15.29 -8.67
C LEU A 144 -8.10 -15.10 -10.16
N GLN A 145 -7.32 -15.72 -11.05
CA GLN A 145 -7.57 -15.67 -12.49
C GLN A 145 -8.92 -16.30 -12.86
N LEU A 146 -9.28 -17.44 -12.26
CA LEU A 146 -10.59 -18.07 -12.46
C LEU A 146 -11.73 -17.16 -12.01
N SER A 147 -11.60 -16.52 -10.85
CA SER A 147 -12.59 -15.54 -10.35
C SER A 147 -12.74 -14.32 -11.27
N GLN A 148 -11.63 -13.82 -11.82
CA GLN A 148 -11.65 -12.72 -12.79
C GLN A 148 -12.32 -13.12 -14.12
N LEU A 149 -12.14 -14.35 -14.59
CA LEU A 149 -12.81 -14.82 -15.81
C LEU A 149 -14.33 -14.93 -15.64
N GLN A 150 -14.78 -15.35 -14.46
CA GLN A 150 -16.22 -15.43 -14.13
C GLN A 150 -16.89 -14.05 -14.10
N THR A 151 -16.16 -13.01 -13.71
CA THR A 151 -16.69 -11.64 -13.52
C THR A 151 -16.39 -10.69 -14.69
N GLY A 152 -15.35 -10.98 -15.48
CA GLY A 152 -14.79 -10.09 -16.50
C GLY A 152 -15.13 -10.43 -17.95
N PHE A 153 -15.99 -11.42 -18.21
CA PHE A 153 -16.35 -11.80 -19.58
C PHE A 153 -17.03 -10.62 -20.30
N GLY A 154 -16.37 -10.09 -21.34
CA GLY A 154 -16.86 -8.95 -22.13
C GLY A 154 -16.39 -7.56 -21.67
N GLN A 155 -15.52 -7.45 -20.65
CA GLN A 155 -14.96 -6.14 -20.26
C GLN A 155 -13.79 -5.72 -21.18
N SER A 156 -13.74 -4.42 -21.50
CA SER A 156 -12.65 -3.82 -22.27
C SER A 156 -11.34 -3.84 -21.50
N LYS A 157 -10.22 -3.74 -22.23
CA LYS A 157 -8.91 -3.57 -21.59
C LYS A 157 -8.91 -2.30 -20.75
N PRO A 158 -8.29 -2.33 -19.56
CA PRO A 158 -8.21 -1.18 -18.68
C PRO A 158 -7.48 -0.01 -19.30
N SER A 159 -7.97 1.18 -19.03
CA SER A 159 -7.32 2.44 -19.37
C SER A 159 -6.15 2.75 -18.44
N GLN A 160 -5.26 3.64 -18.89
CA GLN A 160 -4.14 4.11 -18.08
C GLN A 160 -4.59 4.82 -16.79
N GLN A 161 -5.71 5.54 -16.85
CA GLN A 161 -6.25 6.22 -15.67
C GLN A 161 -6.71 5.21 -14.61
N GLU A 162 -7.33 4.10 -15.02
CA GLU A 162 -7.71 3.02 -14.11
C GLU A 162 -6.50 2.33 -13.48
N ASN A 163 -5.45 2.10 -14.27
CA ASN A 163 -4.19 1.53 -13.76
C ASN A 163 -3.52 2.47 -12.74
N ASN A 164 -3.49 3.78 -13.00
CA ASN A 164 -2.97 4.76 -12.04
C ASN A 164 -3.76 4.77 -10.72
N ARG A 165 -5.10 4.72 -10.80
CA ARG A 165 -5.98 4.65 -9.62
C ARG A 165 -5.76 3.36 -8.83
N LEU A 166 -5.73 2.23 -9.51
CA LEU A 166 -5.46 0.92 -8.90
C LEU A 166 -4.09 0.89 -8.23
N ALA A 167 -3.07 1.46 -8.87
CA ALA A 167 -1.73 1.52 -8.34
C ALA A 167 -1.65 2.33 -7.04
N GLN A 168 -2.26 3.53 -7.04
CA GLN A 168 -2.33 4.37 -5.84
C GLN A 168 -3.11 3.69 -4.72
N ASP A 169 -4.29 3.12 -5.04
CA ASP A 169 -5.12 2.42 -4.06
C ASP A 169 -4.40 1.21 -3.46
N SER A 170 -3.79 0.37 -4.30
CA SER A 170 -3.06 -0.83 -3.84
C SER A 170 -1.88 -0.46 -2.95
N ARG A 171 -1.16 0.63 -3.28
CA ARG A 171 -0.09 1.14 -2.43
C ARG A 171 -0.61 1.52 -1.05
N LEU A 172 -1.68 2.31 -0.98
CA LEU A 172 -2.25 2.72 0.31
C LEU A 172 -2.84 1.53 1.09
N ARG A 173 -3.57 0.62 0.43
CA ARG A 173 -4.07 -0.62 1.07
C ARG A 173 -2.94 -1.45 1.67
N SER A 174 -1.81 -1.58 0.98
CA SER A 174 -0.65 -2.35 1.48
C SER A 174 -0.06 -1.80 2.78
N LEU A 175 -0.27 -0.51 3.09
CA LEU A 175 0.14 0.09 4.35
C LEU A 175 -0.86 -0.20 5.48
N CYS A 176 -2.15 -0.30 5.13
CA CYS A 176 -3.22 -0.51 6.09
C CYS A 176 -3.40 -1.99 6.48
N ILE A 177 -3.01 -2.96 5.64
CA ILE A 177 -3.09 -4.40 5.96
C ILE A 177 -2.10 -4.77 7.07
N GLY A 178 -2.60 -5.43 8.12
CA GLY A 178 -1.86 -5.88 9.30
C GLY A 178 -2.79 -6.65 10.26
N PRO A 179 -2.29 -7.17 11.39
CA PRO A 179 -0.93 -7.03 11.91
C PRO A 179 0.08 -7.93 11.17
N LEU A 180 1.30 -7.44 10.93
CA LEU A 180 2.34 -8.19 10.23
C LEU A 180 3.70 -7.88 10.85
N ALA A 181 4.54 -8.91 10.99
CA ALA A 181 5.93 -8.70 11.36
C ALA A 181 6.63 -7.79 10.34
N HIS A 182 7.42 -6.84 10.84
CA HIS A 182 8.09 -5.83 10.02
C HIS A 182 8.81 -6.42 8.79
N GLU A 183 9.61 -7.47 8.98
CA GLU A 183 10.34 -8.13 7.89
C GLU A 183 9.43 -8.65 6.77
N LYS A 184 8.30 -9.26 7.13
CA LYS A 184 7.33 -9.81 6.15
C LYS A 184 6.59 -8.70 5.42
N SER A 185 6.23 -7.65 6.16
CA SER A 185 5.59 -6.46 5.61
C SER A 185 6.47 -5.81 4.55
N GLU A 186 7.75 -5.58 4.84
CA GLU A 186 8.69 -4.95 3.90
C GLU A 186 8.95 -5.84 2.67
N GLN A 187 9.15 -7.15 2.85
CA GLN A 187 9.31 -8.09 1.73
C GLN A 187 8.13 -8.06 0.75
N LEU A 188 6.90 -8.08 1.28
CA LEU A 188 5.69 -8.06 0.45
C LEU A 188 5.44 -6.68 -0.18
N ARG A 189 5.76 -5.59 0.51
CA ARG A 189 5.66 -4.22 -0.04
C ARG A 189 6.67 -3.98 -1.15
N GLU A 190 7.89 -4.48 -1.03
CA GLU A 190 8.90 -4.41 -2.09
C GLU A 190 8.43 -5.17 -3.34
N ARG A 191 7.93 -6.40 -3.15
CA ARG A 191 7.31 -7.20 -4.22
C ARG A 191 6.16 -6.45 -4.90
N LEU A 192 5.27 -5.86 -4.11
CA LEU A 192 4.17 -5.04 -4.61
C LEU A 192 4.67 -3.84 -5.42
N GLN A 193 5.72 -3.15 -4.94
CA GLN A 193 6.32 -2.00 -5.61
C GLN A 193 6.89 -2.35 -6.99
N LEU A 194 7.50 -3.53 -7.16
CA LEU A 194 7.98 -4.00 -8.47
C LEU A 194 6.83 -4.13 -9.47
N SER A 195 5.72 -4.75 -9.06
CA SER A 195 4.51 -4.89 -9.87
C SER A 195 3.88 -3.53 -10.21
N LEU A 196 3.84 -2.60 -9.25
CA LEU A 196 3.38 -1.22 -9.49
C LEU A 196 4.24 -0.49 -10.52
N GLN A 197 5.57 -0.60 -10.42
CA GLN A 197 6.47 0.02 -11.41
C GLN A 197 6.23 -0.53 -12.82
N ARG A 198 5.95 -1.84 -12.94
CA ARG A 198 5.63 -2.44 -14.23
C ARG A 198 4.29 -1.94 -14.78
N LEU A 199 3.27 -1.90 -13.92
CA LEU A 199 1.92 -1.46 -14.27
C LEU A 199 1.89 -0.01 -14.80
N LEU A 200 2.72 0.86 -14.23
CA LEU A 200 2.76 2.30 -14.56
C LEU A 200 3.70 2.64 -15.73
N ARG A 201 4.50 1.69 -16.23
CA ARG A 201 5.40 1.89 -17.38
C ARG A 201 4.69 1.70 -18.73
N HIS A 202 3.58 1.00 -18.73
CA HIS A 202 2.67 0.84 -19.88
C HIS A 202 1.61 1.94 -19.86
#